data_AF-A0A6B0WDT2-F1
#
_entry.id   AF-A0A6B0WDT2-F1
#
_cell.length_a   1.000
_cell.length_b   1.000
_cell.length_c   1.000
_cell.angle_alpha   90.00
_cell.angle_beta   90.00
_cell.angle_gamma   90.00
#
_symmetry.space_group_name_H-M   'P 1'
#
loop_
_entity.id
_entity.type
_entity.pdbx_description
1 polymer ?
#
loop_
_entity_poly.entity_id
_entity_poly.type
_entity_poly.pdbx_seq_one_letter_code
_entity_poly.pdbx_strand_id
1 'polypeptide(L)' 'MWEMRFNLTAYDAWYVACAEALAVPLATLDIRLSQAPGPTCGFLLPDPGAASSEEPS' A
#
# COMPACT_ATOMS: atom_id res chain seq x y z
N MET A 1 -4.38 -15.11 17.69
CA MET A 1 -3.69 -14.04 18.45
C MET A 1 -2.43 -13.70 17.66
N TRP A 2 -2.40 -12.76 16.71
CA TRP A 2 -2.73 -11.33 16.80
C TRP A 2 -3.27 -10.75 15.47
N GLU A 3 -4.03 -11.52 14.73
CA GLU A 3 -4.67 -11.05 13.50
C GLU A 3 -5.75 -9.99 13.84
N MET A 4 -5.76 -8.86 13.13
CA MET A 4 -6.92 -7.98 12.87
C MET A 4 -7.25 -6.74 13.71
N ARG A 5 -6.70 -6.41 14.89
CA ARG A 5 -7.36 -5.32 15.68
C ARG A 5 -6.73 -3.94 15.81
N PHE A 6 -5.43 -3.74 15.61
CA PHE A 6 -4.85 -2.39 15.70
C PHE A 6 -3.64 -2.10 14.80
N ASN A 7 -3.15 -3.07 14.03
CA ASN A 7 -1.89 -2.89 13.30
C ASN A 7 -2.05 -2.42 11.85
N LEU A 8 -3.26 -2.42 11.29
CA LEU A 8 -3.48 -1.95 9.91
C LEU A 8 -3.30 -0.44 9.81
N THR A 9 -3.75 0.36 10.79
CA THR A 9 -3.73 1.82 10.64
C THR A 9 -2.41 2.48 11.04
N ALA A 10 -1.78 2.05 12.13
CA ALA A 10 -0.53 2.67 12.61
C ALA A 10 0.67 2.31 11.73
N TYR A 11 0.71 1.08 11.22
CA TYR A 11 1.79 0.61 10.35
C TYR A 11 1.72 1.31 8.99
N ASP A 12 0.55 1.35 8.36
CA ASP A 12 0.33 2.06 7.11
C ASP A 12 0.66 3.56 7.23
N ALA A 13 0.28 4.20 8.34
CA ALA A 13 0.60 5.60 8.59
C ALA A 13 2.11 5.86 8.65
N TRP A 14 2.89 4.92 9.18
CA TRP A 14 4.35 5.04 9.21
C TRP A 14 4.95 4.97 7.81
N TYR A 15 4.51 4.01 6.98
CA TYR A 15 4.99 3.92 5.59
C TYR A 15 4.58 5.12 4.75
N VAL A 16 3.37 5.63 4.94
CA VAL A 16 2.93 6.89 4.32
C VAL A 16 3.84 8.03 4.76
N ALA A 17 4.07 8.22 6.06
CA ALA A 17 4.92 9.29 6.56
C ALA A 17 6.36 9.19 6.03
N CYS A 18 6.92 7.98 5.92
CA CYS A 18 8.22 7.75 5.30
C CYS A 18 8.22 8.11 3.81
N ALA A 19 7.21 7.67 3.06
CA ALA A 19 7.09 7.96 1.62
C ALA A 19 6.94 9.46 1.37
N GLU A 20 6.15 10.15 2.18
CA GLU A 20 5.99 11.61 2.16
C GLU A 20 7.29 12.34 2.49
N ALA A 21 7.96 11.95 3.57
CA ALA A 21 9.22 12.57 4.00
C ALA A 21 10.33 12.41 2.94
N LEU A 22 10.30 11.32 2.17
CA LEU A 22 11.24 11.03 1.11
C LEU A 22 10.78 11.52 -0.28
N ALA A 23 9.56 12.08 -0.38
CA ALA A 23 8.93 12.49 -1.63
C ALA A 23 8.92 11.38 -2.71
N VAL A 24 8.69 10.13 -2.30
CA VAL A 24 8.59 8.96 -3.19
C VAL A 24 7.19 8.34 -3.12
N PRO A 25 6.75 7.60 -4.14
CA PRO A 25 5.48 6.89 -4.05
C PRO A 25 5.59 5.64 -3.17
N LEU A 26 4.52 5.33 -2.44
CA LEU A 26 4.40 4.12 -1.63
C LEU A 26 3.87 2.95 -2.47
N ALA A 27 4.68 1.90 -2.65
CA ALA A 27 4.23 0.66 -3.25
C ALA A 27 3.43 -0.17 -2.25
N THR A 28 2.18 -0.50 -2.59
CA THR A 28 1.30 -1.30 -1.74
C THR A 28 0.35 -2.16 -2.58
N LEU A 29 -0.09 -3.29 -2.03
CA LEU A 29 -1.17 -4.09 -2.59
C LEU A 29 -2.54 -3.65 -2.04
N ASP A 30 -2.56 -2.79 -1.02
CA ASP A 30 -3.78 -2.30 -0.41
C ASP A 30 -4.35 -1.11 -1.18
N ILE A 31 -5.32 -1.40 -2.04
CA ILE A 31 -6.04 -0.39 -2.82
C ILE A 31 -6.77 0.60 -1.91
N ARG A 32 -7.27 0.16 -0.75
CA ARG A 32 -8.01 1.04 0.16
C ARG A 32 -7.09 2.09 0.78
N LEU A 33 -5.83 1.75 1.04
CA LEU A 33 -4.83 2.70 1.51
C LEU A 33 -4.57 3.81 0.48
N SER A 34 -4.51 3.46 -0.81
CA SER A 34 -4.32 4.45 -1.90
C SER A 34 -5.48 5.44 -2.05
N GLN A 35 -6.67 5.09 -1.52
CA GLN A 35 -7.88 5.91 -1.56
C GLN A 35 -8.15 6.61 -0.22
N ALA A 36 -7.27 6.44 0.77
CA ALA A 36 -7.43 7.06 2.07
C ALA A 36 -7.27 8.59 1.94
N PRO A 37 -8.12 9.40 2.61
CA PRO A 37 -7.91 10.82 2.69
C PRO A 37 -6.73 11.12 3.62
N GLY A 38 -5.84 12.05 3.23
CA GLY A 38 -4.74 12.51 4.07
C GLY A 38 -3.35 12.38 3.42
N PRO A 39 -2.94 11.18 2.94
CA PRO A 39 -1.66 10.99 2.27
C PRO A 39 -1.47 11.95 1.09
N THR A 40 -0.29 12.55 1.03
CA THR A 40 0.15 13.48 -0.03
C THR A 40 1.15 12.82 -0.98
N CYS A 41 1.71 11.67 -0.60
CA CYS A 41 2.55 10.86 -1.48
C CYS A 41 1.71 10.11 -2.54
N GLY A 42 2.34 9.78 -3.68
CA GLY A 42 1.74 8.88 -4.67
C GLY A 42 1.69 7.44 -4.18
N PHE A 43 0.91 6.59 -4.85
CA PHE A 43 0.84 5.15 -4.58
C PHE A 43 1.15 4.33 -5.83
N LEU A 44 1.91 3.26 -5.68
CA LEU A 44 2.13 2.26 -6.72
C LEU A 44 1.35 1.00 -6.36
N LEU A 45 0.30 0.74 -7.15
CA LEU A 45 -0.49 -0.48 -7.06
C LEU A 45 -0.01 -1.48 -8.12
N PRO A 46 -0.15 -2.79 -7.88
CA PRO A 46 0.12 -3.80 -8.90
C PRO A 46 -0.83 -3.60 -10.08
N ASP A 47 -0.34 -3.85 -11.29
CA ASP A 47 -1.22 -3.93 -12.46
C ASP A 47 -2.21 -5.09 -12.24
N PRO A 48 -3.53 -4.84 -12.25
CA PRO A 48 -4.51 -5.92 -12.11
C PRO A 48 -4.38 -7.00 -13.19
N GLY A 49 -3.75 -6.71 -14.33
CA GLY A 49 -3.44 -7.68 -15.38
C GLY A 49 -2.16 -8.50 -15.15
N ALA A 50 -1.23 -8.05 -14.29
CA ALA A 50 0.01 -8.77 -14.02
C ALA A 50 -0.22 -10.06 -13.21
N ALA A 51 -1.23 -10.08 -12.35
CA ALA A 51 -1.57 -11.27 -11.54
C ALA A 51 -2.12 -12.45 -12.37
N SER A 52 -2.44 -12.24 -13.65
CA SER A 52 -2.92 -13.29 -14.56
C SER A 52 -1.82 -13.89 -15.44
N SER A 53 -0.55 -13.51 -15.24
CA SER A 53 0.56 -13.90 -16.13
C SER A 53 1.39 -15.08 -15.66
N GLU A 54 1.01 -15.76 -14.57
CA GLU A 54 1.74 -16.91 -14.04
C GLU A 54 0.89 -18.18 -14.17
N GLU A 55 0.64 -18.61 -15.41
CA GLU A 55 0.45 -20.04 -15.73
C GLU A 55 1.81 -20.60 -16.18
N PRO A 56 2.58 -21.26 -15.30
CA PRO A 56 3.69 -22.08 -15.74
C PRO A 56 3.15 -23.43 -16.27
N SER A 57 3.41 -23.67 -17.55
CA SER A 57 3.20 -24.95 -18.25
C SER A 57 4.04 -26.09 -17.68
#